data_AF-A0A963IHK0-F1
#
_entry.id   AF-A0A963IHK0-F1
#
_cell.length_a   1.000
_cell.length_b   1.000
_cell.length_c   1.000
_cell.angle_alpha   90.00
_cell.angle_beta   90.00
_cell.angle_gamma   90.00
#
_symmetry.space_group_name_H-M   'P 1'
#
loop_
_entity.id
_entity.type
_entity.pdbx_description
1 polymer ?
#
loop_
_entity_poly.entity_id
_entity_poly.type
_entity_poly.pdbx_seq_one_letter_code
_entity_poly.pdbx_strand_id
1 'polypeptide(L)'
;MNPLHLHVPAALAPVLGVGLFVAFWIALMRLMRRLARMTDRLPPDAGPLLRRSRAGNATINGARAKNCVRIYEYANGHAVRMSRIFGGGMVWLPRGATAIHAPDADTCELRHQDHRIVLSGRLAAFMGAAPAAAPAAAWPTPQGTAGRHPARSRTGGSALGRIGLVVAFALLAFVVVRRAAPELLAPLEHLIADFFPRP
;
A
#
# COMPACT_ATOMS: atom_id res chain seq x y z
N MET A 1 45.54 22.95 -5.61
CA MET A 1 44.11 23.14 -5.25
C MET A 1 43.75 22.07 -4.24
N ASN A 2 43.56 22.43 -2.97
CA ASN A 2 43.23 21.47 -1.92
C ASN A 2 41.85 20.86 -2.17
N PRO A 3 41.69 19.53 -2.20
CA PRO A 3 40.37 18.93 -2.24
C PRO A 3 39.66 19.31 -0.94
N LEU A 4 38.54 20.01 -1.06
CA LEU A 4 37.57 20.20 0.02
C LEU A 4 37.03 18.82 0.40
N HIS A 5 37.75 18.14 1.28
CA HIS A 5 37.24 16.98 2.00
C HIS A 5 36.06 17.48 2.83
N LEU A 6 34.85 17.28 2.32
CA LEU A 6 33.61 17.41 3.07
C LEU A 6 33.67 16.37 4.19
N HIS A 7 34.29 16.75 5.32
CA HIS A 7 34.25 15.99 6.56
C HIS A 7 32.80 15.98 7.02
N VAL A 8 32.03 15.01 6.56
CA VAL A 8 30.77 14.68 7.19
C VAL A 8 31.14 14.20 8.59
N PRO A 9 30.73 14.92 9.66
CA PRO A 9 30.97 14.50 11.02
C PRO A 9 30.54 13.03 11.16
N ALA A 10 31.38 12.19 11.77
CA ALA A 10 31.09 10.76 11.93
C ALA A 10 29.72 10.49 12.59
N ALA A 11 29.19 11.46 13.36
CA ALA A 11 27.86 11.45 13.95
C ALA A 11 26.69 11.66 12.95
N LEU A 12 26.90 12.34 11.81
CA LEU A 12 25.87 12.55 10.78
C LEU A 12 25.74 11.36 9.82
N ALA A 13 26.80 10.55 9.68
CA ALA A 13 26.81 9.34 8.88
C ALA A 13 25.70 8.32 9.22
N PRO A 14 25.41 7.99 10.50
CA PRO A 14 24.31 7.09 10.87
C PRO A 14 22.93 7.72 10.69
N VAL A 15 22.78 9.03 10.96
CA VAL A 15 21.51 9.76 10.77
C VAL A 15 21.09 9.73 9.29
N LEU A 16 22.03 9.99 8.39
CA LEU A 16 21.80 9.86 6.95
C LEU A 16 21.48 8.42 6.54
N GLY A 17 22.17 7.43 7.11
CA GLY A 17 21.89 6.01 6.85
C GLY A 17 20.47 5.59 7.25
N VAL A 18 20.03 5.96 8.46
CA VAL A 18 18.68 5.71 8.94
C VAL A 18 17.64 6.45 8.09
N GLY A 19 17.90 7.71 7.73
CA GLY A 19 17.02 8.49 6.86
C GLY A 19 16.81 7.83 5.49
N LEU A 20 17.89 7.37 4.84
CA LEU A 20 17.82 6.65 3.57
C LEU A 20 17.06 5.33 3.70
N PHE A 21 17.31 4.57 4.76
CA PHE A 21 16.58 3.33 5.03
C PHE A 21 15.08 3.57 5.18
N VAL A 22 14.68 4.59 5.96
CA VAL A 22 13.27 4.95 6.14
C VAL A 22 12.64 5.39 4.81
N ALA A 23 13.34 6.18 4.00
CA ALA A 23 12.87 6.61 2.69
C ALA A 23 12.67 5.42 1.73
N PHE A 24 13.66 4.52 1.67
CA PHE A 24 13.58 3.27 0.90
C PHE A 24 12.40 2.41 1.36
N TRP A 25 12.25 2.22 2.66
CA TRP A 25 11.16 1.44 3.25
C TRP A 25 9.80 2.03 2.85
N ILE A 26 9.60 3.34 3.00
CA ILE A 26 8.36 4.02 2.61
C ILE A 26 8.09 3.83 1.10
N ALA A 27 9.11 3.95 0.24
CA ALA A 27 8.98 3.74 -1.20
C ALA A 27 8.59 2.30 -1.54
N LEU A 28 9.27 1.32 -0.93
CA LEU A 28 8.98 -0.11 -1.09
C LEU A 28 7.54 -0.43 -0.66
N MET A 29 7.09 0.08 0.49
CA MET A 29 5.73 -0.18 0.96
C MET A 29 4.66 0.52 0.12
N ARG A 30 4.96 1.71 -0.44
CA ARG A 30 4.07 2.36 -1.42
C ARG A 30 3.97 1.57 -2.72
N LEU A 31 5.07 0.99 -3.20
CA LEU A 31 5.07 0.12 -4.37
C LEU A 31 4.24 -1.14 -4.12
N MET A 32 4.46 -1.82 -2.99
CA MET A 32 3.66 -2.98 -2.57
C MET A 32 2.16 -2.64 -2.49
N ARG A 33 1.80 -1.48 -1.94
CA ARG A 33 0.40 -1.03 -1.88
C ARG A 33 -0.20 -0.86 -3.28
N ARG A 34 0.55 -0.28 -4.22
CA ARG A 34 0.11 -0.10 -5.61
C ARG A 34 -0.08 -1.44 -6.31
N LEU A 35 0.86 -2.36 -6.13
CA LEU A 35 0.78 -3.71 -6.71
C LEU A 35 -0.40 -4.50 -6.13
N ALA A 36 -0.65 -4.38 -4.83
CA ALA A 36 -1.81 -4.99 -4.18
C ALA A 36 -3.14 -4.26 -4.49
N ARG A 37 -3.11 -3.13 -5.21
CA ARG A 37 -4.26 -2.23 -5.48
C ARG A 37 -5.06 -1.83 -4.22
N MET A 38 -4.44 -1.73 -3.06
CA MET A 38 -5.10 -1.34 -1.80
C MET A 38 -5.24 0.19 -1.67
N THR A 39 -5.92 0.83 -2.63
CA THR A 39 -6.03 2.29 -2.71
C THR A 39 -7.43 2.82 -2.45
N ASP A 40 -8.36 1.96 -2.07
CA ASP A 40 -9.74 2.34 -1.88
C ASP A 40 -9.91 3.25 -0.67
N ARG A 41 -10.96 4.07 -0.75
CA ARG A 41 -11.45 4.87 0.37
C ARG A 41 -12.72 4.23 0.91
N LEU A 42 -12.98 4.45 2.20
CA LEU A 42 -14.21 3.96 2.80
C LEU A 42 -15.33 4.81 2.20
N PRO A 43 -16.33 4.20 1.56
CA PRO A 43 -17.36 4.97 0.93
C PRO A 43 -18.29 5.56 2.01
N PRO A 44 -18.88 6.75 1.77
CA PRO A 44 -19.66 7.47 2.78
C PRO A 44 -20.93 6.72 3.20
N ASP A 45 -21.41 5.82 2.36
CA ASP A 45 -22.55 4.94 2.54
C ASP A 45 -22.17 3.56 3.12
N ALA A 46 -20.96 3.38 3.67
CA ALA A 46 -20.57 2.10 4.29
C ALA A 46 -21.51 1.67 5.43
N GLY A 47 -22.19 2.63 6.07
CA GLY A 47 -23.03 2.40 7.24
C GLY A 47 -22.21 2.25 8.53
N PRO A 48 -22.87 1.88 9.65
CA PRO A 48 -22.18 1.69 10.93
C PRO A 48 -21.22 0.51 10.89
N LEU A 49 -20.12 0.62 11.66
CA LEU A 49 -19.21 -0.50 11.90
C LEU A 49 -19.90 -1.50 12.83
N LEU A 50 -20.06 -2.74 12.35
CA LEU A 50 -20.68 -3.83 13.11
C LEU A 50 -19.62 -4.55 13.96
N ARG A 51 -18.53 -5.00 13.31
CA ARG A 51 -17.51 -5.85 13.94
C ARG A 51 -16.13 -5.56 13.38
N ARG A 52 -15.11 -5.94 14.13
CA ARG A 52 -13.71 -5.79 13.74
C ARG A 52 -12.91 -7.03 14.08
N SER A 53 -12.08 -7.48 13.14
CA SER A 53 -11.16 -8.59 13.35
C SER A 53 -9.88 -8.15 14.07
N ARG A 54 -9.20 -9.12 14.69
CA ARG A 54 -7.78 -8.98 15.05
C ARG A 54 -6.92 -8.97 13.79
N ALA A 55 -5.64 -8.57 13.94
CA ALA A 55 -4.68 -8.66 12.84
C ALA A 55 -4.46 -10.12 12.46
N GLY A 56 -4.29 -10.38 11.16
CA GLY A 56 -4.04 -11.72 10.65
C GLY A 56 -3.44 -11.70 9.25
N ASN A 57 -3.45 -12.87 8.62
CA ASN A 57 -2.81 -13.14 7.35
C ASN A 57 -3.82 -13.04 6.21
N ALA A 58 -3.45 -12.32 5.15
CA ALA A 58 -4.22 -12.30 3.92
C ALA A 58 -3.28 -12.26 2.71
N THR A 59 -3.72 -12.78 1.58
CA THR A 59 -3.08 -12.61 0.28
C THR A 59 -4.00 -11.76 -0.58
N ILE A 60 -3.54 -10.59 -1.00
CA ILE A 60 -4.35 -9.59 -1.71
C ILE A 60 -3.75 -9.41 -3.09
N ASN A 61 -4.48 -9.79 -4.14
CA ASN A 61 -4.01 -9.72 -5.54
C ASN A 61 -2.64 -10.40 -5.74
N GLY A 62 -2.41 -11.52 -5.05
CA GLY A 62 -1.14 -12.26 -5.07
C GLY A 62 -0.07 -11.74 -4.10
N ALA A 63 -0.22 -10.55 -3.53
CA ALA A 63 0.69 -10.02 -2.52
C ALA A 63 0.38 -10.61 -1.14
N ARG A 64 1.34 -11.34 -0.55
CA ARG A 64 1.18 -11.93 0.79
C ARG A 64 1.40 -10.87 1.87
N ALA A 65 0.39 -10.68 2.71
CA ALA A 65 0.38 -9.78 3.85
C ALA A 65 0.24 -10.61 5.15
N LYS A 66 1.35 -10.78 5.87
CA LYS A 66 1.40 -11.60 7.10
C LYS A 66 1.20 -10.74 8.34
N ASN A 67 0.23 -11.12 9.17
CA ASN A 67 -0.11 -10.53 10.47
C ASN A 67 -0.25 -9.00 10.46
N CYS A 68 -0.68 -8.44 9.34
CA CYS A 68 -0.74 -7.00 9.14
C CYS A 68 -2.07 -6.54 8.53
N VAL A 69 -3.01 -7.46 8.29
CA VAL A 69 -4.34 -7.17 7.73
C VAL A 69 -5.42 -7.31 8.80
N ARG A 70 -6.39 -6.40 8.78
CA ARG A 70 -7.58 -6.40 9.63
C ARG A 70 -8.82 -6.23 8.76
N ILE A 71 -9.90 -6.89 9.13
CA ILE A 71 -11.20 -6.78 8.48
C ILE A 71 -12.10 -5.95 9.40
N TYR A 72 -12.77 -4.99 8.80
CA TYR A 72 -13.81 -4.18 9.44
C TYR A 72 -15.11 -4.49 8.71
N GLU A 73 -16.08 -5.03 9.45
CA GLU A 73 -17.39 -5.36 8.92
C GLU A 73 -18.33 -4.20 9.19
N TYR A 74 -18.88 -3.64 8.12
CA TYR A 74 -19.86 -2.56 8.13
C TYR A 74 -21.21 -3.09 7.65
N ALA A 75 -22.29 -2.34 7.87
CA ALA A 75 -23.63 -2.73 7.43
C ALA A 75 -23.69 -3.02 5.92
N ASN A 76 -23.04 -2.18 5.10
CA ASN A 76 -23.13 -2.26 3.64
C ASN A 76 -21.92 -2.95 2.97
N GLY A 77 -20.97 -3.48 3.75
CA GLY A 77 -19.79 -4.14 3.19
C GLY A 77 -18.68 -4.41 4.19
N HIS A 78 -17.52 -4.77 3.66
CA HIS A 78 -16.33 -5.10 4.42
C HIS A 78 -15.16 -4.25 3.95
N ALA A 79 -14.40 -3.70 4.89
CA ALA A 79 -13.15 -3.03 4.60
C ALA A 79 -11.97 -3.90 5.04
N VAL A 80 -11.14 -4.30 4.07
CA VAL A 80 -9.90 -5.03 4.33
C VAL A 80 -8.77 -4.02 4.40
N ARG A 81 -8.19 -3.83 5.58
CA ARG A 81 -7.23 -2.76 5.85
C ARG A 81 -5.89 -3.32 6.29
N MET A 82 -4.82 -2.83 5.67
CA MET A 82 -3.46 -3.14 6.06
C MET A 82 -2.95 -2.14 7.12
N SER A 83 -2.07 -2.61 8.01
CA SER A 83 -1.43 -1.80 9.05
C SER A 83 -0.57 -0.68 8.45
N ARG A 84 -0.56 0.50 9.10
CA ARG A 84 0.17 1.70 8.64
C ARG A 84 1.68 1.48 8.54
N ILE A 85 2.27 0.70 9.45
CA ILE A 85 3.70 0.37 9.48
C ILE A 85 4.09 -0.40 8.20
N PHE A 86 3.17 -1.21 7.71
CA PHE A 86 3.32 -1.95 6.45
C PHE A 86 2.84 -1.15 5.25
N GLY A 87 2.94 0.18 5.33
CA GLY A 87 2.48 1.06 4.28
C GLY A 87 0.97 1.09 4.11
N GLY A 88 0.15 0.60 5.04
CA GLY A 88 -1.30 0.82 5.06
C GLY A 88 -2.04 0.46 3.76
N GLY A 89 -3.19 1.08 3.56
CA GLY A 89 -4.05 0.79 2.41
C GLY A 89 -5.31 0.03 2.82
N MET A 90 -6.30 0.10 1.95
CA MET A 90 -7.60 -0.50 2.18
C MET A 90 -8.20 -0.97 0.86
N VAL A 91 -8.96 -2.05 0.92
CA VAL A 91 -9.85 -2.49 -0.14
C VAL A 91 -11.27 -2.50 0.41
N TRP A 92 -12.19 -1.89 -0.33
CA TRP A 92 -13.61 -1.91 0.00
C TRP A 92 -14.31 -3.02 -0.77
N LEU A 93 -15.10 -3.82 -0.05
CA LEU A 93 -15.82 -4.99 -0.56
C LEU A 93 -17.31 -4.84 -0.22
N PRO A 94 -18.17 -4.36 -1.14
CA PRO A 94 -19.60 -4.19 -0.88
C PRO A 94 -20.28 -5.55 -0.69
N ARG A 95 -21.19 -5.66 0.29
CA ARG A 95 -21.80 -6.94 0.70
C ARG A 95 -22.62 -7.62 -0.40
N GLY A 96 -23.21 -6.84 -1.31
CA GLY A 96 -24.02 -7.35 -2.43
C GLY A 96 -23.27 -7.68 -3.72
N ALA A 97 -22.00 -7.26 -3.88
CA ALA A 97 -21.21 -7.53 -5.09
C ALA A 97 -19.94 -8.34 -4.83
N THR A 98 -19.66 -8.68 -3.56
CA THR A 98 -18.50 -9.49 -3.18
C THR A 98 -18.89 -10.96 -3.15
N ALA A 99 -18.27 -11.77 -4.00
CA ALA A 99 -18.39 -13.21 -3.93
C ALA A 99 -17.49 -13.74 -2.80
N ILE A 100 -18.09 -14.42 -1.83
CA ILE A 100 -17.40 -15.06 -0.72
C ILE A 100 -17.35 -16.57 -1.00
N HIS A 101 -16.15 -17.12 -1.14
CA HIS A 101 -15.92 -18.54 -1.32
C HIS A 101 -15.05 -19.05 -0.17
N ALA A 102 -15.57 -19.94 0.65
CA ALA A 102 -14.83 -20.56 1.75
C ALA A 102 -14.49 -22.01 1.37
N PRO A 103 -13.35 -22.25 0.69
CA PRO A 103 -12.98 -23.60 0.26
C PRO A 103 -12.63 -24.52 1.43
N ASP A 104 -12.21 -23.97 2.57
CA ASP A 104 -11.80 -24.72 3.75
C ASP A 104 -12.09 -23.90 5.03
N ALA A 105 -12.12 -24.56 6.19
CA ALA A 105 -12.34 -23.92 7.48
C ALA A 105 -11.30 -22.82 7.79
N ASP A 106 -10.07 -23.00 7.30
CA ASP A 106 -8.96 -22.08 7.53
C ASP A 106 -8.73 -21.08 6.40
N THR A 107 -9.50 -21.14 5.30
CA THR A 107 -9.29 -20.26 4.14
C THR A 107 -10.60 -19.68 3.64
N CYS A 108 -10.65 -18.35 3.48
CA CYS A 108 -11.81 -17.66 2.92
C CYS A 108 -11.34 -16.73 1.79
N GLU A 109 -11.85 -16.94 0.59
CA GLU A 109 -11.59 -16.11 -0.57
C GLU A 109 -12.73 -15.10 -0.78
N LEU A 110 -12.38 -13.83 -0.89
CA LEU A 110 -13.26 -12.72 -1.21
C LEU A 110 -12.89 -12.21 -2.60
N ARG A 111 -13.84 -12.22 -3.52
CA ARG A 111 -13.67 -11.72 -4.89
C ARG A 111 -14.62 -10.57 -5.16
N HIS A 112 -14.08 -9.46 -5.62
CA HIS A 112 -14.86 -8.29 -6.04
C HIS A 112 -14.12 -7.59 -7.18
N GLN A 113 -14.71 -7.55 -8.37
CA GLN A 113 -14.10 -6.99 -9.58
C GLN A 113 -12.68 -7.57 -9.82
N ASP A 114 -11.67 -6.70 -9.89
CA ASP A 114 -10.26 -7.06 -10.06
C ASP A 114 -9.56 -7.46 -8.75
N HIS A 115 -10.28 -7.49 -7.63
CA HIS A 115 -9.72 -7.84 -6.33
C HIS A 115 -9.96 -9.29 -5.97
N ARG A 116 -8.87 -10.00 -5.71
CA ARG A 116 -8.84 -11.35 -5.13
C ARG A 116 -8.16 -11.30 -3.77
N ILE A 117 -8.90 -11.58 -2.71
CA ILE A 117 -8.40 -11.52 -1.33
C ILE A 117 -8.60 -12.89 -0.69
N VAL A 118 -7.50 -13.58 -0.40
CA VAL A 118 -7.52 -14.87 0.30
C VAL A 118 -7.14 -14.63 1.76
N LEU A 119 -8.09 -14.83 2.66
CA LEU A 119 -7.93 -14.74 4.10
C LEU A 119 -7.54 -16.10 4.67
N SER A 120 -6.69 -16.11 5.69
CA SER A 120 -6.23 -17.35 6.31
C SER A 120 -6.39 -17.37 7.83
N GLY A 121 -6.64 -18.55 8.38
CA GLY A 121 -6.78 -18.85 9.80
C GLY A 121 -7.83 -17.96 10.47
N ARG A 122 -7.40 -17.17 11.46
CA ARG A 122 -8.31 -16.31 12.26
C ARG A 122 -9.15 -15.33 11.45
N LEU A 123 -8.66 -14.87 10.30
CA LEU A 123 -9.44 -13.98 9.43
C LEU A 123 -10.51 -14.74 8.64
N ALA A 124 -10.23 -15.98 8.22
CA ALA A 124 -11.22 -16.84 7.58
C ALA A 124 -12.32 -17.21 8.58
N ALA A 125 -11.93 -17.62 9.80
CA ALA A 125 -12.88 -17.90 10.88
C ALA A 125 -13.75 -16.68 11.24
N PHE A 126 -13.18 -15.46 11.19
CA PHE A 126 -13.94 -14.23 11.41
C PHE A 126 -15.04 -14.01 10.36
N MET A 127 -14.77 -14.32 9.09
CA MET A 127 -15.77 -14.21 8.01
C MET A 127 -16.82 -15.32 8.07
N GLY A 128 -16.46 -16.52 8.54
CA GLY A 128 -17.41 -17.62 8.74
C GLY A 128 -18.27 -17.49 10.00
N ALA A 129 -17.85 -16.68 10.97
CA ALA A 129 -18.64 -16.42 12.17
C ALA A 129 -19.82 -15.51 11.85
N ALA A 130 -21.05 -16.03 12.05
CA ALA A 130 -22.30 -15.31 11.83
C ALA A 130 -22.23 -13.86 12.36
N PRO A 131 -22.75 -12.89 11.60
CA PRO A 131 -22.74 -11.49 12.04
C PRO A 131 -23.49 -11.39 13.36
N ALA A 132 -22.88 -10.71 14.34
CA ALA A 132 -23.60 -10.30 15.54
C ALA A 132 -24.80 -9.49 15.08
N ALA A 133 -26.00 -9.94 15.41
CA ALA A 133 -27.25 -9.28 15.01
C ALA A 133 -27.13 -7.78 15.33
N ALA A 134 -27.25 -6.96 14.30
CA ALA A 134 -27.32 -5.52 14.50
C ALA A 134 -28.52 -5.24 15.42
N PRO A 135 -28.41 -4.32 16.40
CA PRO A 135 -29.60 -3.84 17.09
C PRO A 135 -30.55 -3.30 16.03
N ALA A 136 -31.80 -3.74 16.07
CA ALA A 136 -32.88 -3.31 15.21
C ALA A 136 -33.19 -1.82 15.46
N ALA A 137 -32.32 -0.93 15.01
CA ALA A 137 -32.65 0.47 14.84
C ALA A 137 -33.35 0.57 13.48
N ALA A 138 -34.64 0.88 13.53
CA ALA A 138 -35.45 1.21 12.38
C ALA A 138 -34.74 2.31 11.56
N TRP A 139 -34.18 1.95 10.41
CA TRP A 139 -33.75 2.93 9.42
C TRP A 139 -34.84 3.00 8.35
N PRO A 140 -35.31 4.21 7.99
CA PRO A 140 -36.35 4.37 7.00
C PRO A 140 -35.85 3.88 5.65
N THR A 141 -36.66 3.06 5.00
CA THR A 141 -36.49 2.61 3.62
C THR A 141 -36.39 3.84 2.72
N PRO A 142 -35.27 4.08 2.00
CA PRO A 142 -35.28 5.07 0.95
C PRO A 142 -36.09 4.52 -0.22
N GLN A 143 -37.30 5.04 -0.39
CA GLN A 143 -38.07 4.89 -1.63
C GLN A 143 -37.25 5.43 -2.81
N GLY A 144 -37.38 4.74 -3.94
CA GLY A 144 -36.44 4.81 -5.04
C GLY A 144 -36.31 6.18 -5.72
N THR A 145 -35.20 6.31 -6.42
CA THR A 145 -35.18 6.95 -7.73
C THR A 145 -34.05 6.32 -8.54
N ALA A 146 -34.46 5.64 -9.61
CA ALA A 146 -33.57 5.14 -10.65
C ALA A 146 -32.84 6.34 -11.29
N GLY A 147 -31.60 6.59 -10.85
CA GLY A 147 -30.68 7.52 -11.47
C GLY A 147 -29.66 6.75 -12.30
N ARG A 148 -29.83 6.75 -13.62
CA ARG A 148 -28.82 6.31 -14.59
C ARG A 148 -27.46 7.00 -14.31
N HIS A 149 -26.41 6.18 -14.42
CA HIS A 149 -24.98 6.47 -14.69
C HIS A 149 -24.53 7.93 -14.96
N PRO A 150 -23.29 8.29 -14.56
CA PRO A 150 -22.17 7.99 -15.45
C PRO A 150 -21.01 7.25 -14.79
N ALA A 151 -20.47 6.30 -15.55
CA ALA A 151 -19.10 5.83 -15.42
C ALA A 151 -18.15 7.04 -15.55
N ARG A 152 -17.60 7.52 -14.43
CA ARG A 152 -16.54 8.53 -14.45
C ARG A 152 -15.20 7.83 -14.37
N SER A 153 -14.73 7.42 -15.55
CA SER A 153 -13.32 7.22 -15.80
C SER A 153 -12.59 8.56 -15.70
N ARG A 154 -11.29 8.51 -15.38
CA ARG A 154 -10.25 9.56 -15.60
C ARG A 154 -10.37 10.80 -14.70
N THR A 155 -9.31 11.38 -14.12
CA THR A 155 -7.84 11.24 -14.24
C THR A 155 -7.24 12.06 -13.09
N GLY A 156 -5.99 11.79 -12.68
CA GLY A 156 -5.28 12.76 -11.83
C GLY A 156 -4.10 12.24 -11.02
N GLY A 157 -3.60 11.03 -11.25
CA GLY A 157 -2.28 10.64 -10.75
C GLY A 157 -1.20 11.37 -11.54
N SER A 158 -0.94 12.63 -11.18
CA SER A 158 -0.03 13.57 -11.85
C SER A 158 1.27 12.88 -12.25
N ALA A 159 1.69 13.07 -13.50
CA ALA A 159 2.98 12.61 -14.01
C ALA A 159 4.13 13.10 -13.11
N LEU A 160 3.98 14.28 -12.50
CA LEU A 160 4.82 14.84 -11.43
C LEU A 160 5.06 13.88 -10.26
N GLY A 161 4.03 13.17 -9.79
CA GLY A 161 4.18 12.21 -8.69
C GLY A 161 4.89 10.90 -9.09
N ARG A 162 4.93 10.58 -10.38
CA ARG A 162 5.68 9.43 -10.91
C ARG A 162 7.14 9.80 -11.15
N ILE A 163 7.37 10.97 -11.75
CA ILE A 163 8.71 11.52 -11.98
C ILE A 163 9.41 11.77 -10.65
N GLY A 164 8.73 12.39 -9.67
CA GLY A 164 9.32 12.60 -8.34
C GLY A 164 9.69 11.31 -7.61
N LEU A 165 8.90 10.24 -7.80
CA LEU A 165 9.22 8.92 -7.24
C LEU A 165 10.43 8.29 -7.93
N VAL A 166 10.52 8.38 -9.26
CA VAL A 166 11.64 7.87 -10.05
C VAL A 166 12.93 8.64 -9.73
N VAL A 167 12.86 9.97 -9.64
CA VAL A 167 14.00 10.83 -9.27
C VAL A 167 14.46 10.54 -7.85
N ALA A 168 13.54 10.36 -6.90
CA ALA A 168 13.90 9.96 -5.54
C ALA A 168 14.58 8.57 -5.51
N PHE A 169 14.10 7.62 -6.33
CA PHE A 169 14.71 6.30 -6.45
C PHE A 169 16.11 6.36 -7.09
N ALA A 170 16.27 7.17 -8.14
CA ALA A 170 17.55 7.37 -8.82
C ALA A 170 18.57 8.05 -7.89
N LEU A 171 18.15 9.07 -7.13
CA LEU A 171 19.00 9.72 -6.14
C LEU A 171 19.38 8.77 -4.99
N LEU A 172 18.43 7.96 -4.52
CA LEU A 172 18.71 6.99 -3.46
C LEU A 172 19.69 5.91 -3.95
N ALA A 173 19.46 5.34 -5.13
CA ALA A 173 20.35 4.37 -5.75
C ALA A 173 21.74 4.98 -5.99
N PHE A 174 21.81 6.22 -6.49
CA PHE A 174 23.06 6.95 -6.68
C PHE A 174 23.83 7.12 -5.36
N VAL A 175 23.15 7.53 -4.28
CA VAL A 175 23.79 7.70 -2.97
C VAL A 175 24.26 6.36 -2.39
N VAL A 176 23.48 5.30 -2.54
CA VAL A 176 23.87 3.95 -2.08
C VAL A 176 25.06 3.43 -2.87
N VAL A 177 25.05 3.52 -4.20
CA VAL A 177 26.17 3.09 -5.07
C VAL A 177 27.42 3.90 -4.75
N ARG A 178 27.30 5.23 -4.64
CA ARG A 178 28.41 6.11 -4.29
C ARG A 178 29.03 5.79 -2.92
N ARG A 179 28.24 5.29 -1.97
CA ARG A 179 28.70 5.02 -0.61
C ARG A 179 29.15 3.57 -0.39
N ALA A 180 28.54 2.60 -1.08
CA ALA A 180 28.80 1.18 -0.88
C ALA A 180 29.81 0.60 -1.89
N ALA A 181 29.95 1.21 -3.06
CA ALA A 181 30.87 0.77 -4.11
C ALA A 181 31.42 1.97 -4.90
N PRO A 182 32.23 2.84 -4.27
CA PRO A 182 32.84 3.99 -4.95
C PRO A 182 33.69 3.57 -6.16
N GLU A 183 34.27 2.36 -6.11
CA GLU A 183 35.08 1.75 -7.18
C GLU A 183 34.31 1.58 -8.52
N LEU A 184 32.98 1.44 -8.49
CA LEU A 184 32.15 1.29 -9.71
C LEU A 184 31.89 2.63 -10.41
N LEU A 185 32.06 3.76 -9.72
CA LEU A 185 31.85 5.12 -10.26
C LEU A 185 33.16 5.76 -10.76
N ALA A 186 34.31 5.31 -10.26
CA ALA A 186 35.64 5.77 -10.67
C ALA A 186 35.89 5.77 -12.20
N PRO A 187 35.51 4.73 -12.99
CA PRO A 187 35.71 4.75 -14.44
C PRO A 187 34.78 5.74 -15.17
N LEU A 188 33.61 6.04 -14.59
CA LEU A 188 32.64 6.99 -15.15
C LEU A 188 33.07 8.44 -14.89
N GLU A 189 33.70 8.71 -13.75
CA GLU A 189 34.32 10.00 -13.45
C GLU A 189 35.54 10.29 -14.33
N HIS A 190 36.36 9.27 -14.66
CA HIS A 190 37.42 9.41 -15.66
C HIS A 190 36.87 9.73 -17.06
N LEU A 191 35.81 9.03 -17.49
CA LEU A 191 35.17 9.27 -18.80
C LEU A 191 34.56 10.68 -18.94
N ILE A 192 33.99 11.22 -17.87
CA ILE A 192 33.43 12.59 -17.84
C ILE A 192 34.55 13.64 -17.80
N ALA A 193 35.63 13.37 -17.07
CA ALA A 193 36.80 14.25 -17.03
C ALA A 193 37.51 14.34 -18.38
N ASP A 194 37.57 13.25 -19.15
CA ASP A 194 38.13 13.23 -20.50
C ASP A 194 37.24 13.97 -21.52
N PHE A 195 35.92 13.95 -21.33
CA PHE A 195 34.98 14.64 -22.23
C PHE A 195 34.86 16.16 -21.99
N PHE A 196 35.17 16.63 -20.78
CA PHE A 196 35.17 18.05 -20.43
C PHE A 196 36.51 18.43 -19.79
N PRO A 197 37.57 18.59 -20.60
CA PRO A 197 38.83 19.13 -20.09
C PRO A 197 38.56 20.52 -19.53
N ARG A 198 38.82 20.70 -18.23
CA ARG A 198 38.72 22.02 -17.61
C ARG A 198 39.79 22.93 -18.22
N PRO A 199 39.44 24.19 -18.57
CA PRO A 199 40.42 25.17 -19.02
C PRO A 199 41.39 25.57 -17.90
#